data_AF-A0A0B7IWD6-F1
#
_entry.id   AF-A0A0B7IWD6-F1
#
_cell.length_a   1.000
_cell.length_b   1.000
_cell.length_c   1.000
_cell.angle_alpha   90.00
_cell.angle_beta   90.00
_cell.angle_gamma   90.00
#
_symmetry.space_group_name_H-M   'P 1'
#
loop_
_entity.id
_entity.type
_entity.pdbx_description
1 polymer ?
#
loop_
_entity_poly.entity_id
_entity_poly.type
_entity_poly.pdbx_seq_one_letter_code
_entity_poly.pdbx_strand_id
1 'polypeptide(L)'
;MGLFSLLALSFRKKNGRTTFAFMEIVKFSADSTYQRIAASHIDENFMLTEAEETIKTRLRHIHALRLNKKYSKHQAISIHIRDMNVSQATAYRDYSWAMQIYGELDKTDKQAEKMFLAENYWNLYQMALKNNDIEQARKCLDSYKSLFNFDKDEEVIDPNKIQAHEYHIHLSRMSSKVLRKVLADGVIDLNNVTAEDVDYEEINDVDSHE
;
A
#
# COMPACT_ATOMS: atom_id res chain seq x y z
N MET A 1 -13.84 32.39 -26.06
CA MET A 1 -15.19 32.44 -25.45
C MET A 1 -15.73 31.02 -25.41
N GLY A 2 -15.32 30.23 -24.41
CA GLY A 2 -15.68 28.81 -24.27
C GLY A 2 -16.25 28.58 -22.88
N LEU A 3 -17.48 28.08 -22.82
CA LEU A 3 -18.32 27.94 -21.64
C LEU A 3 -17.63 27.11 -20.53
N PHE A 4 -17.45 27.72 -19.36
CA PHE A 4 -17.28 26.99 -18.10
C PHE A 4 -18.66 26.49 -17.63
N SER A 5 -18.87 25.18 -17.65
CA SER A 5 -20.01 24.55 -16.98
C SER A 5 -19.76 24.52 -15.48
N LEU A 6 -20.48 25.37 -14.74
CA LEU A 6 -20.59 25.31 -13.28
C LEU A 6 -21.45 24.10 -12.90
N LEU A 7 -20.85 23.03 -12.39
CA LEU A 7 -21.60 22.04 -11.61
C LEU A 7 -21.61 22.49 -10.15
N ALA A 8 -22.77 22.94 -9.68
CA ALA A 8 -22.97 23.44 -8.32
C ALA A 8 -22.79 22.30 -7.30
N LEU A 9 -21.75 22.40 -6.46
CA LEU A 9 -21.52 21.51 -5.33
C LEU A 9 -22.41 21.98 -4.16
N SER A 10 -23.46 21.21 -3.85
CA SER A 10 -24.32 21.48 -2.70
C SER A 10 -23.56 21.19 -1.40
N PHE A 11 -23.16 22.25 -0.71
CA PHE A 11 -22.48 22.17 0.60
C PHE A 11 -23.52 22.01 1.71
N ARG A 12 -23.67 20.80 2.25
CA ARG A 12 -24.39 20.59 3.52
C ARG A 12 -23.39 20.51 4.67
N LYS A 13 -23.14 21.66 5.32
CA LYS A 13 -22.34 21.76 6.54
C LYS A 13 -23.12 21.14 7.71
N LYS A 14 -22.74 19.92 8.11
CA LYS A 14 -23.01 19.40 9.47
C LYS A 14 -21.74 18.77 10.02
N ASN A 15 -21.18 19.44 11.03
CA ASN A 15 -20.27 18.94 12.05
C ASN A 15 -18.98 18.23 11.60
N GLY A 16 -17.95 19.04 11.35
CA GLY A 16 -16.67 18.95 12.09
C GLY A 16 -15.70 17.79 11.86
N ARG A 17 -16.02 16.78 11.05
CA ARG A 17 -15.04 15.76 10.64
C ARG A 17 -15.27 15.38 9.17
N THR A 18 -14.53 16.05 8.28
CA THR A 18 -14.33 15.57 6.92
C THR A 18 -13.35 14.41 6.98
N THR A 19 -13.86 13.19 7.05
CA THR A 19 -13.06 12.00 6.73
C THR A 19 -12.80 12.03 5.23
N PHE A 20 -11.67 12.61 4.84
CA PHE A 20 -11.15 12.45 3.49
C PHE A 20 -10.66 11.02 3.37
N ALA A 21 -11.50 10.14 2.81
CA ALA A 21 -10.99 8.95 2.15
C ALA A 21 -10.07 9.47 1.04
N PHE A 22 -8.76 9.29 1.21
CA PHE A 22 -7.74 9.63 0.22
C PHE A 22 -7.89 8.65 -0.96
N MET A 23 -8.92 8.84 -1.78
CA MET A 23 -8.86 8.43 -3.17
C MET A 23 -7.82 9.38 -3.77
N GLU A 24 -6.59 8.91 -3.96
CA GLU A 24 -5.64 9.67 -4.76
C GLU A 24 -6.39 10.07 -6.04
N ILE A 25 -6.44 11.38 -6.31
CA ILE A 25 -6.90 11.90 -7.59
C ILE A 25 -5.81 11.53 -8.59
N VAL A 26 -5.73 10.25 -8.93
CA VAL A 26 -4.96 9.75 -10.04
C VAL A 26 -5.61 10.43 -11.25
N LYS A 27 -4.86 11.29 -11.93
CA LYS A 27 -5.33 11.90 -13.18
C LYS A 27 -5.85 10.78 -14.05
N PHE A 28 -7.15 10.82 -14.37
CA PHE A 28 -7.77 9.84 -15.26
C PHE A 28 -7.04 9.92 -16.61
N SER A 29 -6.19 8.93 -16.86
CA SER A 29 -5.54 8.72 -18.15
C SER A 29 -6.49 7.88 -18.96
N ALA A 30 -7.16 8.49 -19.93
CA ALA A 30 -8.11 7.82 -20.81
C ALA A 30 -7.52 6.57 -21.50
N ASP A 31 -6.20 6.51 -21.66
CA ASP A 31 -5.49 5.42 -22.33
C ASP A 31 -5.28 4.17 -21.48
N SER A 32 -5.51 4.22 -20.15
CA SER A 32 -5.28 3.06 -19.29
C SER A 32 -6.51 2.12 -19.29
N THR A 33 -6.32 0.91 -19.82
CA THR A 33 -7.36 -0.15 -19.85
C THR A 33 -7.92 -0.45 -18.46
N TYR A 34 -7.07 -0.45 -17.43
CA TYR A 34 -7.49 -0.63 -16.03
C TYR A 34 -8.48 0.46 -15.59
N GLN A 35 -8.17 1.74 -15.86
CA GLN A 35 -9.01 2.86 -15.43
C GLN A 35 -10.34 2.89 -16.18
N ARG A 36 -10.36 2.50 -17.46
CA ARG A 36 -11.60 2.35 -18.24
C ARG A 36 -12.51 1.26 -17.65
N ILE A 37 -11.94 0.11 -17.29
CA ILE A 37 -12.71 -0.97 -16.64
C ILE A 37 -13.21 -0.51 -15.26
N ALA A 38 -12.38 0.17 -14.46
CA ALA A 38 -12.80 0.70 -13.17
C ALA A 38 -13.93 1.74 -13.32
N ALA A 39 -13.83 2.66 -14.28
CA ALA A 39 -14.86 3.66 -14.57
C ALA A 39 -16.18 3.01 -14.99
N SER A 40 -16.15 1.90 -15.73
CA SER A 40 -17.34 1.13 -16.13
C SER A 40 -18.11 0.47 -14.98
N HIS A 41 -17.57 0.48 -13.77
CA HIS A 41 -18.26 0.05 -12.55
C HIS A 41 -18.89 1.22 -11.78
N ILE A 42 -18.50 2.46 -12.09
CA ILE A 42 -19.01 3.69 -11.48
C ILE A 42 -20.14 4.27 -12.34
N ASP A 43 -19.96 4.28 -13.67
CA ASP A 43 -20.95 4.76 -14.63
C ASP A 43 -21.51 3.59 -15.48
N GLU A 44 -22.83 3.44 -15.46
CA GLU A 44 -23.55 2.39 -16.19
C GLU A 44 -23.59 2.64 -17.70
N ASN A 45 -23.42 3.89 -18.16
CA ASN A 45 -23.47 4.24 -19.59
C ASN A 45 -22.11 4.14 -20.30
N PHE A 46 -21.06 3.71 -19.61
CA PHE A 46 -19.71 3.65 -20.17
C PHE A 46 -19.54 2.47 -21.14
N MET A 47 -19.38 2.76 -22.43
CA MET A 47 -19.20 1.75 -23.47
C MET A 47 -17.75 1.22 -23.46
N LEU A 48 -17.61 -0.09 -23.21
CA LEU A 48 -16.34 -0.80 -23.30
C LEU A 48 -16.13 -1.36 -24.70
N THR A 49 -14.87 -1.53 -25.09
CA THR A 49 -14.53 -2.31 -26.29
C THR A 49 -14.69 -3.80 -26.02
N GLU A 50 -14.94 -4.62 -27.05
CA GLU A 50 -15.07 -6.08 -26.91
C GLU A 50 -13.87 -6.71 -26.20
N ALA A 51 -12.65 -6.26 -26.51
CA ALA A 51 -11.43 -6.70 -25.84
C ALA A 51 -11.46 -6.41 -24.32
N GLU A 52 -11.95 -5.24 -23.90
CA GLU A 52 -12.06 -4.88 -22.49
C GLU A 52 -13.16 -5.66 -21.77
N GLU A 53 -14.23 -6.02 -22.46
CA GLU A 53 -15.29 -6.89 -21.91
C GLU A 53 -14.77 -8.29 -21.60
N THR A 54 -13.89 -8.85 -22.44
CA THR A 54 -13.24 -10.13 -22.14
C THR A 54 -12.37 -10.05 -20.88
N ILE A 55 -11.63 -8.95 -20.71
CA ILE A 55 -10.82 -8.70 -19.51
C ILE A 55 -11.75 -8.53 -18.30
N LYS A 56 -12.81 -7.74 -18.40
CA LYS A 56 -13.80 -7.56 -17.32
C LYS A 56 -14.39 -8.91 -16.88
N THR A 57 -14.74 -9.77 -17.83
CA THR A 57 -15.24 -11.13 -17.55
C THR A 57 -14.19 -11.97 -16.83
N ARG A 58 -12.93 -11.88 -17.25
CA ARG A 58 -11.80 -12.57 -16.61
C ARG A 58 -11.57 -12.10 -15.17
N LEU A 59 -11.61 -10.79 -14.93
CA LEU A 59 -11.50 -10.19 -13.59
C LEU A 59 -12.66 -10.63 -12.68
N ARG A 60 -13.89 -10.66 -13.20
CA ARG A 60 -15.05 -11.17 -12.44
C ARG A 60 -14.88 -12.64 -12.08
N HIS A 61 -14.38 -13.46 -13.00
CA HIS A 61 -14.19 -14.88 -12.76
C HIS A 61 -13.26 -15.15 -11.57
N ILE A 62 -12.06 -14.54 -11.57
CA ILE A 62 -11.10 -14.75 -10.48
C ILE A 62 -11.61 -14.20 -9.14
N HIS A 63 -12.32 -13.09 -9.14
CA HIS A 63 -12.95 -12.54 -7.94
C HIS A 63 -14.08 -13.46 -7.42
N ALA A 64 -14.92 -13.98 -8.30
CA ALA A 64 -16.02 -14.89 -7.95
C ALA A 64 -15.51 -16.22 -7.36
N LEU A 65 -14.37 -16.74 -7.82
CA LEU A 65 -13.73 -17.91 -7.22
C LEU A 65 -13.38 -17.69 -5.74
N ARG A 66 -12.94 -16.47 -5.40
CA ARG A 66 -12.57 -16.09 -4.04
C ARG A 66 -13.81 -15.83 -3.18
N LEU A 67 -14.78 -15.10 -3.70
CA LEU A 67 -15.98 -14.72 -2.97
C LEU A 67 -16.92 -15.91 -2.71
N ASN A 68 -17.23 -16.68 -3.75
CA ASN A 68 -18.27 -17.72 -3.68
C ASN A 68 -17.73 -19.06 -3.14
N LYS A 69 -16.53 -19.45 -3.57
CA LYS A 69 -15.95 -20.77 -3.23
C LYS A 69 -14.89 -20.70 -2.14
N LYS A 70 -14.52 -19.49 -1.67
CA LYS A 70 -13.53 -19.25 -0.60
C LYS A 70 -12.18 -19.90 -0.85
N TYR A 71 -11.76 -20.02 -2.12
CA TYR A 71 -10.45 -20.56 -2.45
C TYR A 71 -9.32 -19.64 -1.96
N SER A 72 -8.16 -20.21 -1.66
CA SER A 72 -6.96 -19.41 -1.37
C SER A 72 -6.49 -18.68 -2.64
N LYS A 73 -5.71 -17.60 -2.48
CA LYS A 73 -5.14 -16.83 -3.61
C LYS A 73 -4.46 -17.74 -4.64
N HIS A 74 -3.60 -18.65 -4.17
CA HIS A 74 -2.85 -19.55 -5.04
C HIS A 74 -3.76 -20.54 -5.79
N GLN A 75 -4.78 -21.07 -5.11
CA GLN A 75 -5.76 -21.97 -5.72
C GLN A 75 -6.59 -21.23 -6.77
N ALA A 76 -7.07 -20.03 -6.46
CA ALA A 76 -7.86 -19.21 -7.37
C ALA A 76 -7.09 -18.88 -8.66
N ILE A 77 -5.79 -18.54 -8.55
CA ILE A 77 -4.93 -18.25 -9.71
C ILE A 77 -4.71 -19.50 -10.56
N SER A 78 -4.44 -20.66 -9.94
CA SER A 78 -4.24 -21.92 -10.67
C SER A 78 -5.49 -22.35 -11.44
N ILE A 79 -6.67 -22.24 -10.81
CA ILE A 79 -7.96 -22.52 -11.45
C ILE A 79 -8.22 -21.51 -12.58
N HIS A 80 -7.94 -20.23 -12.34
CA HIS A 80 -8.14 -19.20 -13.35
C HIS A 80 -7.30 -19.39 -14.60
N ILE A 81 -6.03 -19.80 -14.46
CA ILE A 81 -5.15 -20.15 -15.56
C ILE A 81 -5.76 -21.28 -16.40
N ARG A 82 -6.30 -22.31 -15.74
CA ARG A 82 -6.92 -23.46 -16.41
C ARG A 82 -8.20 -23.08 -17.14
N ASP A 83 -9.09 -22.34 -16.49
CA ASP A 83 -10.45 -22.09 -17.00
C ASP A 83 -10.45 -21.02 -18.11
N MET A 84 -9.61 -19.99 -17.98
CA MET A 84 -9.54 -18.87 -18.93
C MET A 84 -8.38 -18.98 -19.92
N ASN A 85 -7.57 -20.04 -19.82
CA ASN A 85 -6.42 -20.32 -20.68
C ASN A 85 -5.46 -19.12 -20.83
N VAL A 86 -5.12 -18.48 -19.70
CA VAL A 86 -4.21 -17.32 -19.68
C VAL A 86 -2.85 -17.69 -19.12
N SER A 87 -1.81 -16.95 -19.53
CA SER A 87 -0.47 -17.13 -18.94
C SER A 87 -0.47 -16.77 -17.46
N GLN A 88 0.46 -17.37 -16.72
CA GLN A 88 0.61 -17.14 -15.28
C GLN A 88 0.81 -15.65 -14.94
N ALA A 89 1.62 -14.94 -15.72
CA ALA A 89 1.85 -13.51 -15.53
C ALA A 89 0.57 -12.68 -15.69
N THR A 90 -0.26 -13.04 -16.67
CA THR A 90 -1.56 -12.38 -16.90
C THR A 90 -2.52 -12.69 -15.76
N ALA A 91 -2.59 -13.93 -15.29
CA ALA A 91 -3.44 -14.31 -14.16
C ALA A 91 -3.08 -13.57 -12.86
N TYR A 92 -1.79 -13.35 -12.58
CA TYR A 92 -1.36 -12.53 -11.44
C TYR A 92 -1.77 -11.06 -11.59
N ARG A 93 -1.67 -10.50 -12.80
CA ARG A 93 -2.13 -9.14 -13.10
C ARG A 93 -3.64 -9.03 -12.92
N ASP A 94 -4.40 -9.98 -13.45
CA ASP A 94 -5.85 -10.03 -13.31
C ASP A 94 -6.26 -10.16 -11.86
N TYR A 95 -5.58 -11.00 -11.07
CA TYR A 95 -5.81 -11.08 -9.63
C TYR A 95 -5.62 -9.72 -8.96
N SER A 96 -4.49 -9.05 -9.23
CA SER A 96 -4.19 -7.74 -8.65
C SER A 96 -5.26 -6.71 -9.02
N TRP A 97 -5.64 -6.63 -10.29
CA TRP A 97 -6.65 -5.69 -10.77
C TRP A 97 -8.04 -6.00 -10.22
N ALA A 98 -8.41 -7.28 -10.14
CA ALA A 98 -9.69 -7.71 -9.58
C ALA A 98 -9.79 -7.31 -8.10
N MET A 99 -8.72 -7.50 -7.32
CA MET A 99 -8.68 -7.08 -5.92
C MET A 99 -8.74 -5.54 -5.76
N GLN A 100 -8.11 -4.78 -6.65
CA GLN A 100 -8.15 -3.31 -6.57
C GLN A 100 -9.52 -2.75 -6.97
N ILE A 101 -10.18 -3.34 -7.97
CA ILE A 101 -11.48 -2.86 -8.48
C ILE A 101 -12.63 -3.31 -7.59
N TYR A 102 -12.66 -4.59 -7.20
CA TYR A 102 -13.77 -5.18 -6.46
C TYR A 102 -13.58 -5.13 -4.94
N GLY A 103 -12.38 -4.81 -4.48
CA GLY A 103 -12.01 -4.78 -3.07
C GLY A 103 -11.14 -5.97 -2.68
N GLU A 104 -10.20 -5.70 -1.77
CA GLU A 104 -9.34 -6.74 -1.22
C GLU A 104 -10.09 -7.53 -0.15
N LEU A 105 -10.20 -8.83 -0.36
CA LEU A 105 -10.91 -9.73 0.55
C LEU A 105 -10.05 -10.14 1.77
N ASP A 106 -8.72 -10.09 1.64
CA ASP A 106 -7.79 -10.49 2.70
C ASP A 106 -7.37 -9.33 3.60
N LYS A 107 -7.58 -8.07 3.17
CA LYS A 107 -7.22 -6.91 3.99
C LYS A 107 -8.29 -6.68 5.03
N THR A 108 -7.96 -7.00 6.27
CA THR A 108 -8.67 -6.50 7.44
C THR A 108 -8.07 -5.15 7.83
N ASP A 109 -8.93 -4.15 8.02
CA ASP A 109 -8.48 -2.89 8.62
C ASP A 109 -8.14 -3.16 10.08
N LYS A 110 -6.93 -2.81 10.50
CA LYS A 110 -6.50 -2.91 11.90
C LYS A 110 -7.48 -2.19 12.83
N GLN A 111 -8.08 -1.09 12.38
CA GLN A 111 -9.11 -0.39 13.15
C GLN A 111 -10.39 -1.21 13.27
N ALA A 112 -10.82 -1.88 12.21
CA ALA A 112 -11.99 -2.77 12.25
C ALA A 112 -11.75 -3.97 13.18
N GLU A 113 -10.57 -4.60 13.12
CA GLU A 113 -10.20 -5.67 14.06
C GLU A 113 -10.17 -5.18 15.51
N LYS A 114 -9.62 -3.97 15.75
CA LYS A 114 -9.65 -3.35 17.09
C LYS A 114 -11.08 -3.12 17.58
N MET A 115 -11.99 -2.64 16.73
CA MET A 115 -13.38 -2.45 17.11
C MET A 115 -14.06 -3.77 17.45
N PHE A 116 -13.82 -4.81 16.65
CA PHE A 116 -14.33 -6.15 16.92
C PHE A 116 -13.81 -6.69 18.26
N LEU A 117 -12.50 -6.57 18.53
CA LEU A 117 -11.92 -6.97 19.82
C LEU A 117 -12.49 -6.15 20.98
N ALA A 118 -12.68 -4.84 20.80
CA ALA A 118 -13.27 -3.96 21.81
C ALA A 118 -14.68 -4.40 22.20
N GLU A 119 -15.52 -4.78 21.23
CA GLU A 119 -16.86 -5.32 21.47
C GLU A 119 -16.81 -6.67 22.21
N ASN A 120 -15.91 -7.56 21.81
CA ASN A 120 -15.74 -8.85 22.50
C ASN A 120 -15.28 -8.68 23.96
N TYR A 121 -14.33 -7.79 24.23
CA TYR A 121 -13.92 -7.50 25.61
C TYR A 121 -15.03 -6.88 26.44
N TRP A 122 -15.86 -6.02 25.84
CA TRP A 122 -17.03 -5.45 26.51
C TRP A 122 -18.05 -6.54 26.88
N ASN A 123 -18.30 -7.50 25.99
CA ASN A 123 -19.19 -8.62 26.26
C ASN A 123 -18.64 -9.52 27.38
N LEU A 124 -17.34 -9.84 27.35
CA LEU A 124 -16.67 -10.61 28.42
C LEU A 124 -16.74 -9.89 29.78
N TYR A 125 -16.55 -8.57 29.79
CA TYR A 125 -16.70 -7.76 30.98
C TYR A 125 -18.11 -7.86 31.58
N GLN A 126 -19.16 -7.74 30.75
CA GLN A 126 -20.54 -7.90 31.22
C GLN A 126 -20.81 -9.29 31.78
N MET A 127 -20.25 -10.34 31.18
CA MET A 127 -20.37 -11.72 31.68
C MET A 127 -19.64 -11.89 33.03
N ALA A 128 -18.44 -11.34 33.18
CA ALA A 128 -17.69 -11.37 34.44
C ALA A 128 -18.44 -10.65 35.57
N LEU A 129 -19.04 -9.49 35.29
CA LEU A 129 -19.89 -8.78 36.24
C LEU A 129 -21.11 -9.60 36.67
N LYS A 130 -21.80 -10.26 35.73
CA LYS A 130 -22.93 -11.15 36.06
C LYS A 130 -22.51 -12.31 36.97
N ASN A 131 -21.29 -12.81 36.80
CA ASN A 131 -20.71 -13.86 37.63
C ASN A 131 -20.08 -13.35 38.94
N ASN A 132 -20.13 -12.04 39.21
CA ASN A 132 -19.45 -11.37 40.33
C ASN A 132 -17.93 -11.63 40.40
N ASP A 133 -17.30 -11.94 39.27
CA ASP A 133 -15.84 -12.13 39.19
C ASP A 133 -15.16 -10.80 38.85
N ILE A 134 -14.83 -10.05 39.91
CA ILE A 134 -14.28 -8.69 39.81
C ILE A 134 -12.84 -8.71 39.26
N GLU A 135 -12.08 -9.78 39.52
CA GLU A 135 -10.69 -9.88 39.03
C GLU A 135 -10.67 -10.04 37.50
N GLN A 136 -11.54 -10.89 36.96
CA GLN A 136 -11.68 -11.07 35.52
C GLN A 136 -12.26 -9.83 34.84
N ALA A 137 -13.22 -9.14 35.50
CA ALA A 137 -13.75 -7.88 35.00
C ALA A 137 -12.64 -6.82 34.84
N ARG A 138 -11.72 -6.73 35.81
CA ARG A 138 -10.56 -5.82 35.73
C ARG A 138 -9.63 -6.19 34.57
N LYS A 139 -9.29 -7.47 34.41
CA LYS A 139 -8.43 -7.95 33.30
C LYS A 139 -9.02 -7.66 31.93
N CYS A 140 -10.34 -7.76 31.78
CA CYS A 140 -11.04 -7.41 30.54
C CYS A 140 -10.91 -5.91 30.23
N LEU A 141 -11.08 -5.05 31.24
CA LEU A 141 -10.91 -3.59 31.07
C LEU A 141 -9.45 -3.20 30.76
N ASP A 142 -8.48 -3.85 31.38
CA ASP A 142 -7.05 -3.62 31.09
C ASP A 142 -6.72 -4.00 29.63
N SER A 143 -7.25 -5.14 29.17
CA SER A 143 -7.12 -5.58 27.78
C SER A 143 -7.84 -4.66 26.79
N TYR A 144 -9.00 -4.10 27.17
CA TYR A 144 -9.70 -3.10 26.38
C TYR A 144 -8.87 -1.80 26.27
N LYS A 145 -8.29 -1.33 27.39
CA LYS A 145 -7.44 -0.12 27.41
C LYS A 145 -6.24 -0.25 26.47
N SER A 146 -5.58 -1.42 26.45
CA SER A 146 -4.38 -1.64 25.64
C SER A 146 -4.64 -1.61 24.12
N LEU A 147 -5.87 -1.87 23.65
CA LEU A 147 -6.21 -1.79 22.23
C LEU A 147 -6.05 -0.38 21.65
N PHE A 148 -6.36 0.63 22.45
CA PHE A 148 -6.39 2.03 22.04
C PHE A 148 -5.08 2.77 22.30
N ASN A 149 -4.16 2.19 23.07
CA ASN A 149 -2.86 2.79 23.41
C ASN A 149 -2.99 4.29 23.75
N PHE A 150 -3.92 4.64 24.66
CA PHE A 150 -4.18 6.03 25.05
C PHE A 150 -2.93 6.78 25.54
N ASP A 151 -1.88 6.04 25.93
CA ASP A 151 -0.61 6.59 26.42
C ASP A 151 0.40 6.92 25.30
N LYS A 152 0.11 6.58 24.03
CA LYS A 152 0.92 7.03 22.89
C LYS A 152 0.32 8.32 22.35
N ASP A 153 0.83 9.45 22.84
CA ASP A 153 0.72 10.72 22.13
C ASP A 153 1.14 10.49 20.67
N GLU A 154 0.40 11.09 19.73
CA GLU A 154 0.60 11.04 18.28
C GLU A 154 2.09 10.93 17.94
N GLU A 155 2.49 9.95 17.11
CA GLU A 155 3.89 9.72 16.71
C GLU A 155 4.58 11.05 16.43
N VAL A 156 5.34 11.54 17.41
CA VAL A 156 6.09 12.78 17.28
C VAL A 156 7.10 12.48 16.19
N ILE A 157 6.85 13.01 14.99
CA ILE A 157 7.73 12.75 13.86
C ILE A 157 9.07 13.37 14.23
N ASP A 158 10.08 12.53 14.47
CA ASP A 158 11.44 12.98 14.78
C ASP A 158 11.90 13.91 13.66
N PRO A 159 12.04 15.23 13.90
CA PRO A 159 12.40 16.17 12.83
C PRO A 159 13.76 15.83 12.21
N ASN A 160 14.63 15.14 12.95
CA ASN A 160 15.93 14.66 12.49
C ASN A 160 15.83 13.61 11.36
N LYS A 161 14.74 12.84 11.26
CA LYS A 161 14.53 11.88 10.15
C LYS A 161 13.99 12.54 8.89
N ILE A 162 13.40 13.74 9.02
CA ILE A 162 12.91 14.54 7.88
C ILE A 162 14.03 15.44 7.33
N GLN A 163 15.02 15.80 8.15
CA GLN A 163 16.15 16.62 7.70
C GLN A 163 16.94 15.88 6.62
N ALA A 164 17.24 16.59 5.53
CA ALA A 164 18.06 16.05 4.46
C ALA A 164 19.49 15.84 4.97
N HIS A 165 19.91 14.58 5.08
CA HIS A 165 21.29 14.26 5.41
C HIS A 165 22.18 14.59 4.21
N GLU A 166 23.13 15.51 4.39
CA GLU A 166 24.16 15.78 3.41
C GLU A 166 25.30 14.77 3.60
N TYR A 167 25.47 13.86 2.65
CA TYR A 167 26.57 12.89 2.66
C TYR A 167 27.80 13.50 1.98
N HIS A 168 28.85 13.79 2.75
CA HIS A 168 30.14 14.19 2.21
C HIS A 168 30.98 12.95 1.87
N ILE A 169 30.95 12.55 0.60
CA ILE A 169 31.76 11.42 0.11
C ILE A 169 33.16 11.91 -0.23
N HIS A 170 34.14 11.55 0.59
CA HIS A 170 35.55 11.80 0.30
C HIS A 170 36.12 10.72 -0.63
N LEU A 171 36.34 11.08 -1.89
CA LEU A 171 36.96 10.19 -2.88
C LEU A 171 38.49 10.23 -2.75
N SER A 172 39.13 9.07 -2.91
CA SER A 172 40.59 9.01 -3.02
C SER A 172 41.08 9.83 -4.23
N ARG A 173 42.32 10.33 -4.16
CA ARG A 173 42.90 11.16 -5.23
C ARG A 173 42.90 10.43 -6.58
N MET A 174 43.12 9.12 -6.58
CA MET A 174 43.12 8.31 -7.81
C MET A 174 41.71 8.13 -8.36
N SER A 175 40.74 7.78 -7.50
CA SER A 175 39.33 7.63 -7.88
C SER A 175 38.76 8.92 -8.47
N SER A 176 39.11 10.09 -7.90
CA SER A 176 38.66 11.40 -8.41
C SER A 176 39.22 11.72 -9.81
N LYS A 177 40.46 11.32 -10.11
CA LYS A 177 41.08 11.52 -11.43
C LYS A 177 40.43 10.63 -12.48
N VAL A 178 40.15 9.38 -12.13
CA VAL A 178 39.41 8.45 -13.00
C VAL A 178 38.02 9.02 -13.24
N LEU A 179 37.27 9.35 -12.19
CA LEU A 179 35.91 9.90 -12.31
C LEU A 179 35.85 11.16 -13.20
N ARG A 180 36.84 12.06 -13.10
CA ARG A 180 36.92 13.26 -13.97
C ARG A 180 37.17 12.92 -15.43
N LYS A 181 38.00 11.92 -15.72
CA LYS A 181 38.24 11.44 -17.09
C LYS A 181 36.98 10.78 -17.66
N VAL A 182 36.32 9.96 -16.85
CA VAL A 182 35.04 9.31 -17.18
C VAL A 182 33.95 10.32 -17.49
N LEU A 183 33.83 11.38 -16.68
CA LEU A 183 32.83 12.42 -16.89
C LEU A 183 33.07 13.23 -18.17
N ALA A 184 34.33 13.32 -18.63
CA ALA A 184 34.71 14.07 -19.82
C ALA A 184 34.53 13.25 -21.12
N ASP A 185 34.90 11.96 -21.12
CA ASP A 185 34.82 11.09 -22.30
C ASP A 185 33.49 10.32 -22.41
N GLY A 186 32.73 10.17 -21.32
CA GLY A 186 31.43 9.50 -21.29
C GLY A 186 31.45 7.98 -21.51
N VAL A 187 32.56 7.40 -21.99
CA VAL A 187 32.74 5.97 -22.22
C VAL A 187 34.02 5.50 -21.53
N ILE A 188 33.93 4.41 -20.75
CA ILE A 188 35.07 3.82 -20.03
C ILE A 188 35.37 2.45 -20.63
N ASP A 189 36.61 2.22 -21.04
CA ASP A 189 37.12 0.87 -21.31
C ASP A 189 37.66 0.28 -20.01
N LEU A 190 36.92 -0.68 -19.44
CA LEU A 190 37.23 -1.32 -18.15
C LEU A 190 38.29 -2.42 -18.27
N ASN A 191 38.73 -2.77 -19.48
CA ASN A 191 39.67 -3.87 -19.67
C ASN A 191 41.13 -3.50 -19.33
N ASN A 192 41.42 -2.19 -19.19
CA ASN A 192 42.77 -1.70 -18.96
C ASN A 192 42.94 -0.98 -17.61
N VAL A 193 41.97 -1.15 -16.70
CA VAL A 193 42.05 -0.60 -15.34
C VAL A 193 42.65 -1.69 -14.44
N THR A 194 43.86 -1.47 -13.94
CA THR A 194 44.46 -2.34 -12.92
C THR A 194 43.65 -2.22 -11.65
N ALA A 195 42.98 -3.31 -11.26
CA ALA A 195 42.37 -3.45 -9.95
C ALA A 195 43.51 -3.53 -8.93
N GLU A 196 43.80 -2.43 -8.26
CA GLU A 196 44.64 -2.43 -7.06
C GLU A 196 43.72 -2.66 -5.86
N ASP A 197 44.06 -3.67 -5.05
CA ASP A 197 43.43 -3.88 -3.75
C ASP A 197 43.73 -2.65 -2.89
N VAL A 198 42.66 -1.99 -2.44
CA VAL A 198 42.76 -0.86 -1.53
C VAL A 198 42.66 -1.40 -0.11
N ASP A 199 43.62 -1.06 0.74
CA ASP A 199 43.53 -1.33 2.17
C ASP A 199 42.30 -0.59 2.72
N TYR A 200 41.33 -1.35 3.24
CA TYR A 200 40.16 -0.80 3.92
C TYR A 200 40.42 -0.84 5.42
N GLU A 201 40.13 0.28 6.09
CA GLU A 201 40.04 0.30 7.56
C GLU A 201 38.57 0.11 7.93
N GLU A 202 38.28 -0.92 8.74
CA GLU A 202 36.98 -1.08 9.37
C GLU A 202 36.77 0.07 10.36
N ILE A 203 35.82 0.96 10.07
CA ILE A 203 35.39 1.99 11.00
C ILE A 203 34.59 1.28 12.09
N ASN A 204 35.14 1.19 13.30
CA ASN A 204 34.34 0.80 14.46
C ASN A 204 33.37 1.94 14.76
N ASP A 205 32.07 1.62 14.91
CA ASP A 205 30.96 2.56 15.20
C ASP A 205 31.05 3.20 16.61
N VAL A 206 32.22 3.68 17.00
CA VAL A 206 32.46 4.34 18.28
C VAL A 206 33.09 5.68 17.96
N ASP A 207 32.31 6.74 18.19
CA ASP A 207 32.68 8.16 18.21
C ASP A 207 32.53 8.93 16.88
N SER A 208 31.28 9.23 16.53
CA SER A 208 30.91 10.50 15.90
C SER A 208 29.68 11.11 16.56
N HIS A 209 29.85 11.55 17.80
CA HIS A 209 29.02 12.55 18.45
C HIS A 209 29.93 13.62 19.06
N GLU A 210 30.20 14.67 18.30
CA GLU A 210 30.41 16.06 18.78
C GLU A 210 30.00 17.04 17.67
#